data_AF-A0A1N7EDK6-F1
#
_entry.id   AF-A0A1N7EDK6-F1
#
_cell.length_a   1.000
_cell.length_b   1.000
_cell.length_c   1.000
_cell.angle_alpha   90.00
_cell.angle_beta   90.00
_cell.angle_gamma   90.00
#
_symmetry.space_group_name_H-M   'P 1'
#
loop_
_entity.id
_entity.type
_entity.pdbx_description
1 polymer ?
#
loop_
_entity_poly.entity_id
_entity_poly.type
_entity_poly.pdbx_seq_one_letter_code
_entity_poly.pdbx_strand_id
1 'polypeptide(L)'
;MSLRALAASTPVHVAFGFAAMGGWAVWVNAGHGTGAALLAGLVQGSISGALTFGLKGCVDWMRPRMRGPLAYVLPALIALMGSATLLILAHGVTGTPRIWATIAVPLIVSSSYILTYNILRQRAAERTPHA
;
A
#
# COMPACT_ATOMS: atom_id res chain seq x y z
N MET A 1 -0.88 8.36 27.02
CA MET A 1 -0.44 7.45 25.93
C MET A 1 0.73 8.11 25.22
N SER A 2 1.90 7.47 25.08
CA SER A 2 3.09 8.10 24.47
C SER A 2 3.01 8.07 22.94
N LEU A 3 3.49 9.12 22.26
CA LEU A 3 3.56 9.19 20.79
C LEU A 3 4.31 8.00 20.18
N ARG A 4 5.32 7.48 20.87
CA ARG A 4 6.05 6.27 20.45
C ARG A 4 5.18 5.01 20.45
N ALA A 5 4.26 4.88 21.42
CA ALA A 5 3.36 3.74 21.50
C ALA A 5 2.31 3.76 20.39
N LEU A 6 1.83 4.95 20.00
CA LEU A 6 0.94 5.12 18.85
C LEU A 6 1.65 4.79 17.53
N ALA A 7 2.89 5.25 17.36
CA ALA A 7 3.69 4.97 16.17
C ALA A 7 4.06 3.48 16.00
N ALA A 8 4.03 2.69 17.07
CA ALA A 8 4.27 1.25 17.02
C ALA A 8 2.97 0.41 16.82
N SER A 9 1.80 1.05 16.84
CA SER A 9 0.50 0.37 16.87
C SER A 9 -0.02 0.08 15.47
N THR A 10 -0.07 -1.20 15.07
CA THR A 10 -0.62 -1.65 13.78
C THR A 10 -2.05 -1.14 13.53
N PRO A 11 -2.99 -1.19 14.49
CA PRO A 11 -4.32 -0.60 14.29
C PRO A 11 -4.30 0.89 13.94
N VAL A 12 -3.37 1.67 14.52
CA VAL A 12 -3.24 3.10 14.24
C VAL A 12 -2.77 3.31 12.80
N HIS A 13 -1.81 2.53 12.33
CA HIS A 13 -1.35 2.58 10.93
C HIS A 13 -2.47 2.21 9.95
N VAL A 14 -3.23 1.15 10.26
CA VAL A 14 -4.36 0.72 9.45
C VAL A 14 -5.45 1.80 9.42
N ALA A 15 -5.81 2.37 10.57
CA ALA A 15 -6.82 3.42 10.65
C ALA A 15 -6.36 4.70 9.93
N PHE A 16 -5.09 5.06 10.07
CA PHE A 16 -4.50 6.20 9.36
C PHE A 16 -4.52 5.99 7.85
N GLY A 17 -4.06 4.82 7.38
CA GLY A 17 -4.10 4.47 5.95
C GLY A 17 -5.52 4.47 5.39
N PHE A 18 -6.47 3.91 6.14
CA PHE A 18 -7.89 3.93 5.81
C PHE A 18 -8.42 5.36 5.67
N ALA A 19 -8.19 6.22 6.68
CA ALA A 19 -8.73 7.56 6.71
C ALA A 19 -8.08 8.47 5.66
N ALA A 20 -6.76 8.41 5.51
CA ALA A 20 -6.02 9.23 4.55
C ALA A 20 -6.38 8.87 3.11
N MET A 21 -6.31 7.59 2.76
CA MET A 21 -6.55 7.16 1.37
C MET A 21 -8.05 7.10 1.04
N GLY A 22 -8.90 6.71 2.00
CA GLY A 22 -10.35 6.79 1.86
C GLY A 22 -10.82 8.24 1.71
N GLY A 23 -10.30 9.16 2.51
CA GLY A 23 -10.59 10.59 2.41
C GLY A 23 -10.17 11.19 1.07
N TRP A 24 -8.99 10.83 0.56
CA TRP A 24 -8.56 11.20 -0.80
C TRP A 24 -9.56 10.74 -1.87
N ALA A 25 -10.00 9.48 -1.81
CA ALA A 25 -10.95 8.93 -2.77
C ALA A 25 -12.33 9.62 -2.69
N VAL A 26 -12.82 9.95 -1.49
CA VAL A 26 -14.05 10.74 -1.33
C VAL A 26 -13.89 12.11 -1.99
N TRP A 27 -12.80 12.83 -1.69
CA TRP A 27 -12.56 14.15 -2.24
C TRP A 27 -12.47 14.15 -3.77
N VAL A 28 -11.70 13.21 -4.33
CA VAL A 28 -11.57 13.02 -5.78
C VAL A 28 -12.88 12.57 -6.41
N ASN A 29 -13.84 11.97 -5.71
CA ASN A 29 -15.10 11.55 -6.33
C ASN A 29 -16.31 12.41 -5.93
N ALA A 30 -16.14 13.43 -5.08
CA ALA A 30 -17.22 14.26 -4.55
C ALA A 30 -18.13 14.90 -5.61
N GLY A 31 -17.59 15.23 -6.79
CA GLY A 31 -18.34 15.81 -7.91
C GLY A 31 -19.25 14.83 -8.68
N HIS A 32 -19.23 13.53 -8.36
CA HIS A 32 -19.96 12.49 -9.09
C HIS A 32 -21.10 11.87 -8.25
N GLY A 33 -21.54 12.57 -7.22
CA GLY A 33 -22.61 12.16 -6.31
C GLY A 33 -22.09 11.55 -5.00
N THR A 34 -22.76 11.87 -3.90
CA THR A 34 -22.34 11.51 -2.54
C THR A 34 -22.20 10.00 -2.35
N GLY A 35 -23.12 9.21 -2.90
CA GLY A 35 -23.06 7.75 -2.80
C GLY A 35 -21.81 7.15 -3.47
N ALA A 36 -21.50 7.60 -4.69
CA ALA A 36 -20.30 7.15 -5.41
C ALA A 36 -19.01 7.58 -4.71
N ALA A 37 -18.97 8.80 -4.18
CA ALA A 37 -17.82 9.31 -3.43
C ALA A 37 -17.55 8.51 -2.15
N LEU A 38 -18.59 8.23 -1.36
CA LEU A 38 -18.47 7.43 -0.14
C LEU A 38 -18.08 5.98 -0.43
N LEU A 39 -18.65 5.36 -1.47
CA LEU A 39 -18.28 4.01 -1.88
C LEU A 39 -16.81 3.94 -2.31
N ALA A 40 -16.34 4.89 -3.13
CA ALA A 40 -14.94 4.99 -3.52
C ALA A 40 -14.02 5.16 -2.29
N GLY A 41 -14.44 5.97 -1.31
CA GLY A 41 -13.78 6.13 -0.02
C GLY A 41 -13.65 4.84 0.77
N LEU A 42 -14.75 4.11 0.94
CA LEU A 42 -14.79 2.84 1.68
C LEU A 42 -13.92 1.77 1.02
N VAL A 43 -14.00 1.65 -0.31
CA VAL A 43 -13.18 0.70 -1.09
C VAL A 43 -11.71 1.02 -0.94
N GLN A 44 -11.31 2.28 -1.19
CA GLN A 44 -9.92 2.69 -1.12
C GLN A 44 -9.35 2.57 0.30
N GLY A 45 -10.11 3.00 1.31
CA GLY A 45 -9.72 2.88 2.71
C GLY A 45 -9.51 1.43 3.12
N SER A 46 -10.43 0.54 2.74
CA SER A 46 -10.36 -0.89 3.07
C SER A 46 -9.14 -1.56 2.45
N ILE A 47 -8.90 -1.30 1.16
CA ILE A 47 -7.72 -1.83 0.45
C ILE A 47 -6.44 -1.29 1.08
N SER A 48 -6.38 0.00 1.40
CA SER A 48 -5.20 0.62 2.03
C SER A 48 -4.91 0.03 3.41
N GLY A 49 -5.95 -0.22 4.22
CA GLY A 49 -5.82 -0.91 5.50
C GLY A 49 -5.30 -2.35 5.34
N ALA A 50 -5.86 -3.11 4.38
CA ALA A 50 -5.43 -4.48 4.10
C ALA A 50 -3.97 -4.54 3.60
N LEU A 51 -3.57 -3.62 2.73
CA LEU A 51 -2.19 -3.52 2.26
C LEU A 51 -1.24 -3.15 3.40
N THR A 52 -1.64 -2.21 4.26
CA THR A 52 -0.83 -1.83 5.44
C THR A 52 -0.56 -3.02 6.36
N PHE A 53 -1.54 -3.93 6.49
CA PHE A 53 -1.40 -5.14 7.27
C PHE A 53 -0.55 -6.22 6.57
N GLY A 54 -0.78 -6.44 5.26
CA GLY A 54 -0.26 -7.61 4.54
C GLY A 54 1.04 -7.40 3.74
N LEU A 55 1.33 -6.19 3.29
CA LEU A 55 2.39 -5.93 2.29
C LEU A 55 3.78 -6.33 2.78
N LYS A 56 4.08 -6.03 4.05
CA LYS A 56 5.33 -6.43 4.70
C LYS A 56 5.50 -7.95 4.71
N GLY A 57 4.43 -8.69 5.03
CA GLY A 57 4.45 -10.14 5.07
C GLY A 57 4.75 -10.76 3.71
N CYS A 58 4.12 -10.24 2.65
CA CYS A 58 4.39 -10.69 1.28
C CYS A 58 5.85 -10.48 0.88
N VAL A 59 6.42 -9.29 1.11
CA VAL A 59 7.83 -9.01 0.76
C VAL A 59 8.80 -9.84 1.60
N ASP A 60 8.56 -9.97 2.91
CA ASP A 60 9.40 -10.79 3.78
C ASP A 60 9.34 -12.28 3.42
N TRP A 61 8.19 -12.78 2.95
CA TRP A 61 8.07 -14.15 2.43
C TRP A 61 8.79 -14.33 1.09
N MET A 62 8.75 -13.35 0.21
CA MET A 62 9.39 -13.46 -1.11
C MET A 62 10.92 -13.33 -1.05
N ARG A 63 11.45 -12.47 -0.18
CA ARG A 63 12.88 -12.11 -0.20
C ARG A 63 13.84 -13.30 -0.07
N PRO A 64 13.63 -14.29 0.82
CA PRO A 64 14.51 -15.46 0.94
C PRO A 64 14.59 -16.33 -0.31
N ARG A 65 13.60 -16.24 -1.20
CA ARG A 65 13.49 -17.03 -2.43
C ARG A 65 14.19 -16.38 -3.63
N MET A 66 14.73 -15.17 -3.46
CA MET A 66 15.38 -14.40 -4.53
C MET A 66 16.84 -14.13 -4.19
N ARG A 67 17.73 -14.28 -5.18
CA ARG A 67 19.17 -14.05 -5.05
C ARG A 67 19.68 -13.15 -6.17
N GLY A 68 20.79 -12.47 -5.91
CA GLY A 68 21.46 -11.59 -6.88
C GLY A 68 20.76 -10.22 -7.06
N PRO A 69 21.16 -9.45 -8.08
CA PRO A 69 20.74 -8.05 -8.27
C PRO A 69 19.21 -7.87 -8.35
N LEU A 70 18.49 -8.87 -8.85
CA LEU A 70 17.03 -8.83 -8.99
C LEU A 70 16.30 -8.83 -7.64
N ALA A 71 16.90 -9.36 -6.57
CA ALA A 71 16.29 -9.39 -5.24
C ALA A 71 16.01 -7.99 -4.67
N TYR A 72 16.70 -6.96 -5.17
CA TYR A 72 16.53 -5.56 -4.78
C TYR A 72 15.24 -4.92 -5.29
N VAL A 73 14.68 -5.43 -6.39
CA VAL A 73 13.61 -4.75 -7.12
C VAL A 73 12.41 -5.68 -7.33
N LEU A 74 12.66 -6.96 -7.60
CA LEU A 74 11.62 -7.91 -7.99
C LEU A 74 10.53 -8.13 -6.92
N PRO A 75 10.83 -8.29 -5.61
CA PRO A 75 9.79 -8.38 -4.59
C PRO A 75 8.91 -7.14 -4.50
N ALA A 76 9.54 -5.96 -4.59
CA ALA A 76 8.86 -4.67 -4.56
C ALA A 76 7.94 -4.50 -5.79
N LEU A 77 8.40 -4.88 -6.98
CA LEU A 77 7.61 -4.81 -8.21
C LEU A 77 6.40 -5.74 -8.16
N ILE A 78 6.56 -7.00 -7.75
CA ILE A 78 5.44 -7.95 -7.67
C ILE A 78 4.40 -7.47 -6.66
N ALA A 79 4.84 -6.99 -5.50
CA ALA A 79 3.95 -6.43 -4.49
C ALA A 79 3.18 -5.22 -5.03
N LEU A 80 3.87 -4.31 -5.73
CA LEU A 80 3.25 -3.13 -6.34
C LEU A 80 2.26 -3.50 -7.45
N MET A 81 2.60 -4.46 -8.32
CA MET A 81 1.71 -4.95 -9.37
C MET A 81 0.46 -5.62 -8.80
N GLY A 82 0.63 -6.40 -7.72
CA GLY A 82 -0.49 -6.96 -6.98
C GLY A 82 -1.41 -5.89 -6.42
N SER A 83 -0.85 -4.87 -5.75
CA SER A 83 -1.61 -3.74 -5.21
C SER A 83 -2.33 -2.95 -6.32
N ALA A 84 -1.65 -2.64 -7.42
CA ALA A 84 -2.25 -1.92 -8.55
C ALA A 84 -3.39 -2.70 -9.19
N THR A 85 -3.20 -4.01 -9.41
CA THR A 85 -4.24 -4.88 -9.97
C THR A 85 -5.45 -4.92 -9.06
N LEU A 86 -5.25 -5.11 -7.75
CA LEU A 86 -6.34 -5.12 -6.78
C LEU A 86 -7.12 -3.80 -6.77
N LEU A 87 -6.42 -2.67 -6.78
CA LEU A 87 -7.02 -1.34 -6.80
C LEU A 87 -7.83 -1.10 -8.08
N ILE A 88 -7.27 -1.41 -9.25
CA ILE A 88 -7.94 -1.23 -10.54
C ILE A 88 -9.20 -2.09 -10.61
N LEU A 89 -9.11 -3.37 -10.23
CA LEU A 89 -10.25 -4.28 -10.28
C LEU A 89 -11.34 -3.87 -9.29
N ALA A 90 -11.00 -3.53 -8.05
CA ALA A 90 -11.98 -3.14 -7.04
C ALA A 90 -12.72 -1.84 -7.43
N HIS A 91 -11.99 -0.84 -7.93
CA HIS A 91 -12.60 0.40 -8.39
C HIS A 91 -13.38 0.24 -9.71
N GLY A 92 -12.95 -0.68 -10.58
CA GLY A 92 -13.69 -1.06 -11.80
C GLY A 92 -15.02 -1.72 -11.48
N VAL A 93 -15.03 -2.72 -10.58
CA VAL A 93 -16.26 -3.43 -10.15
C VAL A 93 -17.23 -2.50 -9.44
N THR A 94 -16.74 -1.54 -8.67
CA THR A 94 -17.59 -0.57 -7.96
C THR A 94 -18.01 0.64 -8.80
N GLY A 95 -17.58 0.72 -10.07
CA GLY A 95 -17.94 1.82 -10.97
C GLY A 95 -17.40 3.18 -10.52
N THR A 96 -16.22 3.20 -9.88
CA THR A 96 -15.63 4.46 -9.41
C THR A 96 -15.37 5.41 -10.59
N PRO A 97 -15.94 6.63 -10.61
CA PRO A 97 -15.89 7.50 -11.78
C PRO A 97 -14.48 7.92 -12.20
N ARG A 98 -13.62 8.23 -11.21
CA ARG A 98 -12.25 8.70 -11.46
C ARG A 98 -11.21 7.71 -10.94
N ILE A 99 -11.17 6.50 -11.50
CA ILE A 99 -10.25 5.42 -11.07
C ILE A 99 -8.80 5.91 -11.01
N TRP A 100 -8.28 6.47 -12.11
CA TRP A 100 -6.87 6.89 -12.21
C TRP A 100 -6.48 7.91 -11.14
N ALA A 101 -7.29 8.95 -10.95
CA ALA A 101 -7.03 9.97 -9.92
C ALA A 101 -7.18 9.41 -8.49
N THR A 102 -8.06 8.41 -8.32
CA THR A 102 -8.27 7.74 -7.03
C THR A 102 -7.08 6.87 -6.63
N ILE A 103 -6.45 6.17 -7.59
CA ILE A 103 -5.36 5.21 -7.31
C ILE A 103 -3.95 5.81 -7.47
N ALA A 104 -3.79 6.92 -8.20
CA ALA A 104 -2.47 7.50 -8.49
C ALA A 104 -1.68 7.84 -7.22
N VAL A 105 -2.29 8.58 -6.30
CA VAL A 105 -1.64 8.97 -5.03
C VAL A 105 -1.29 7.74 -4.18
N PRO A 106 -2.22 6.81 -3.89
CA PRO A 106 -1.88 5.57 -3.19
C PRO A 106 -0.74 4.79 -3.85
N LEU A 107 -0.76 4.65 -5.18
CA LEU A 107 0.28 3.91 -5.90
C LEU A 107 1.65 4.57 -5.81
N ILE A 108 1.74 5.90 -5.93
CA ILE A 108 3.02 6.62 -5.81
C ILE A 108 3.60 6.45 -4.40
N VAL A 109 2.76 6.61 -3.38
CA VAL A 109 3.14 6.46 -1.97
C VAL A 109 3.60 5.03 -1.71
N SER A 110 2.82 4.02 -2.11
CA SER A 110 3.18 2.60 -1.95
C SER A 110 4.45 2.23 -2.72
N SER A 111 4.62 2.71 -3.95
CA SER A 111 5.82 2.47 -4.77
C SER A 111 7.06 2.98 -4.07
N SER A 112 7.01 4.24 -3.61
CA SER A 112 8.13 4.90 -2.94
C SER A 112 8.51 4.17 -1.65
N TYR A 113 7.50 3.80 -0.87
CA TYR A 113 7.69 3.05 0.37
C TYR A 113 8.31 1.67 0.13
N ILE A 114 7.73 0.86 -0.76
CA ILE A 114 8.11 -0.55 -0.92
C ILE A 114 9.48 -0.71 -1.57
N LEU A 115 9.84 0.18 -2.50
CA LEU A 115 11.17 0.23 -3.11
C LEU A 115 12.22 0.59 -2.07
N THR A 116 12.00 1.69 -1.32
CA THR A 116 12.94 2.14 -0.29
C THR A 116 13.10 1.08 0.79
N TYR A 117 12.00 0.51 1.26
CA TYR A 117 11.99 -0.57 2.25
C TYR A 117 12.81 -1.78 1.76
N ASN A 118 12.53 -2.28 0.55
CA ASN A 118 13.21 -3.48 0.04
C ASN A 118 14.72 -3.25 -0.15
N ILE A 119 15.13 -2.08 -0.68
CA ILE A 119 16.55 -1.72 -0.84
C ILE A 119 17.26 -1.67 0.52
N LEU A 120 16.68 -0.97 1.50
CA LEU A 120 17.27 -0.84 2.84
C LEU A 120 17.39 -2.20 3.53
N ARG A 121 16.38 -3.06 3.41
CA ARG A 121 16.38 -4.41 4.00
C ARG A 121 17.41 -5.32 3.35
N GLN A 122 17.57 -5.24 2.03
CA GLN A 122 18.55 -6.04 1.31
C GLN A 122 19.98 -5.61 1.66
N ARG A 123 20.25 -4.30 1.73
CA ARG A 123 21.54 -3.77 2.21
C ARG A 123 21.85 -4.19 3.65
N ALA A 124 20.85 -4.22 4.53
CA ALA A 124 21.02 -4.71 5.88
C ALA A 124 21.37 -6.20 5.91
N ALA A 125 20.72 -7.02 5.07
CA ALA A 125 21.01 -8.45 4.98
C ALA A 125 22.43 -8.75 4.47
N GLU A 126 22.96 -7.95 3.54
CA GLU A 126 24.36 -8.08 3.08
C GLU A 126 25.39 -7.70 4.14
N ARG A 127 25.04 -6.81 5.07
CA ARG A 127 25.92 -6.40 6.19
C ARG A 127 26.02 -7.42 7.32
N THR A 128 25.11 -8.40 7.37
CA THR A 128 25.12 -9.51 8.33
C THR A 128 25.14 -10.86 7.61
N PRO A 129 26.27 -11.28 7.01
CA PRO A 129 26.36 -12.57 6.32
C PRO A 129 26.38 -13.78 7.28
N HIS A 130 26.70 -13.58 8.56
CA HIS A 130 26.89 -14.64 9.56
C HIS A 130 26.31 -14.25 10.92
N ALA A 131 25.14 -14.80 11.24
CA ALA A 131 24.67 -15.09 12.59
C ALA A 131 23.95 -16.44 12.55
#